data_AF-A0AAD0E6C9-F1
#
_entry.id   AF-A0AAD0E6C9-F1
#
_cell.length_a   1.000
_cell.length_b   1.000
_cell.length_c   1.000
_cell.angle_alpha   90.00
_cell.angle_beta   90.00
_cell.angle_gamma   90.00
#
_symmetry.space_group_name_H-M   'P 1'
#
loop_
_entity.id
_entity.type
_entity.pdbx_description
1 polymer ?
#
loop_
_entity_poly.entity_id
_entity_poly.type
_entity_poly.pdbx_seq_one_letter_code
_entity_poly.pdbx_strand_id
1 'polypeptide(L)'
;MESLVLLVSVLVSVVLFSAPISILLSSRIAQSLTSNLVAKILRRALMAFVSAVGSFFSFFFIISPIPMLLKIISLAALLLNIWSVDREYGGRLMTRFKSIFGKSA
;
A
#
# COMPACT_ATOMS: atom_id res chain seq x y z
N MET A 1 6.26 -25.57 15.82
CA MET A 1 6.48 -24.19 16.30
C MET A 1 7.22 -23.35 15.26
N GLU A 2 8.33 -23.85 14.71
CA GLU A 2 9.14 -23.12 13.72
C GLU A 2 8.37 -22.72 12.44
N SER A 3 7.54 -23.61 11.91
CA SER A 3 6.70 -23.34 10.72
C SER A 3 5.70 -22.19 10.92
N LEU A 4 5.16 -22.02 12.13
CA LEU A 4 4.20 -20.95 12.45
C LEU A 4 4.93 -19.61 12.58
N VAL A 5 6.10 -19.58 13.22
CA VAL A 5 6.94 -18.38 13.31
C VAL A 5 7.37 -17.91 11.93
N LEU A 6 7.77 -18.84 11.05
CA LEU A 6 8.09 -18.54 9.66
C LEU A 6 6.88 -17.94 8.94
N LEU A 7 5.70 -18.56 9.04
CA LEU A 7 4.48 -18.02 8.43
C LEU A 7 4.19 -16.59 8.90
N VAL A 8 4.21 -16.33 10.21
CA VAL A 8 3.93 -15.01 10.76
C VAL A 8 4.98 -13.99 10.30
N SER A 9 6.27 -14.35 10.27
CA SER A 9 7.32 -13.46 9.78
C SER A 9 7.15 -13.08 8.30
N VAL A 10 6.74 -14.03 7.45
CA VAL A 10 6.41 -13.77 6.05
C VAL A 10 5.21 -12.82 5.95
N LEU A 11 4.14 -13.05 6.70
CA LEU A 11 2.96 -12.18 6.70
C LEU A 11 3.28 -10.76 7.16
N VAL A 12 4.07 -10.62 8.22
CA VAL A 12 4.54 -9.31 8.71
C VAL A 12 5.42 -8.62 7.68
N SER A 13 6.29 -9.36 7.01
CA SER A 13 7.12 -8.84 5.92
C SER A 13 6.26 -8.35 4.75
N VAL A 14 5.23 -9.12 4.36
CA VAL A 14 4.29 -8.71 3.32
C VAL A 14 3.62 -7.38 3.68
N VAL A 15 3.13 -7.22 4.90
CA VAL A 15 2.48 -5.97 5.35
C VAL A 15 3.46 -4.80 5.39
N LEU A 16 4.68 -5.02 5.90
CA LEU A 16 5.71 -3.98 5.96
C LEU A 16 6.15 -3.52 4.58
N PHE A 17 6.34 -4.44 3.63
CA PHE A 17 6.87 -4.12 2.31
C PHE A 17 5.80 -3.75 1.28
N SER A 18 4.53 -4.14 1.46
CA SER A 18 3.48 -3.83 0.48
C SER A 18 3.34 -2.33 0.24
N ALA A 19 3.37 -1.52 1.30
CA ALA A 19 3.19 -0.08 1.22
C ALA A 19 4.37 0.61 0.52
N PRO A 20 5.64 0.40 0.92
CA PRO A 20 6.80 0.90 0.19
C PRO A 20 6.83 0.46 -1.28
N ILE A 21 6.55 -0.81 -1.57
CA ILE A 21 6.54 -1.34 -2.94
C ILE A 21 5.46 -0.65 -3.78
N SER A 22 4.25 -0.52 -3.24
CA SER A 22 3.14 0.16 -3.90
C SER A 22 3.47 1.63 -4.21
N ILE A 23 4.10 2.32 -3.26
CA ILE A 23 4.52 3.72 -3.44
C ILE A 23 5.63 3.83 -4.50
N LEU A 24 6.60 2.93 -4.50
CA LEU A 24 7.66 2.87 -5.52
C LEU A 24 7.08 2.64 -6.91
N LEU A 25 6.09 1.74 -7.04
CA LEU A 25 5.37 1.50 -8.29
C LEU A 25 4.57 2.72 -8.75
N SER A 26 4.10 3.56 -7.83
CA SER A 26 3.42 4.85 -8.10
C SER A 26 4.38 6.04 -8.34
N SER A 27 5.70 5.81 -8.28
CA SER A 27 6.69 6.87 -8.44
C SER A 27 6.83 7.34 -9.90
N ARG A 28 7.31 8.58 -10.10
CA ARG A 28 7.58 9.13 -11.44
C ARG A 28 8.63 8.31 -12.20
N ILE A 29 9.57 7.68 -11.49
CA ILE A 29 10.62 6.83 -12.07
C ILE A 29 10.00 5.56 -12.66
N ALA A 30 9.11 4.90 -11.92
CA ALA A 30 8.41 3.72 -12.43
C ALA A 30 7.49 4.07 -13.61
N GLN A 31 6.89 5.26 -13.60
CA GLN A 31 6.10 5.78 -14.71
C GLN A 31 6.95 6.09 -15.95
N SER A 32 8.15 6.68 -15.80
CA SER A 32 9.03 6.97 -16.94
C SER A 32 9.61 5.71 -17.58
N LEU A 33 9.80 4.64 -16.81
CA LEU A 33 10.26 3.33 -17.31
C LEU A 33 9.15 2.56 -18.05
N THR A 34 7.88 2.92 -17.87
CA THR A 34 6.74 2.27 -18.51
C THR A 34 6.14 3.14 -19.62
N SER A 35 6.88 3.29 -20.73
CA SER A 35 6.42 4.04 -21.91
C SER A 35 5.38 3.27 -22.74
N ASN A 36 5.48 1.93 -22.80
CA ASN A 36 4.57 1.08 -23.57
C ASN A 36 3.24 0.84 -22.85
N LEU A 37 2.15 0.79 -23.62
CA LEU A 37 0.78 0.53 -23.11
C LEU A 37 0.69 -0.75 -22.26
N VAL A 38 1.30 -1.84 -22.74
CA VAL A 38 1.32 -3.13 -22.02
C VAL A 38 2.05 -3.00 -20.68
N ALA A 39 3.21 -2.33 -20.68
CA ALA A 39 4.01 -2.16 -19.47
C ALA A 39 3.30 -1.26 -18.44
N LYS A 40 2.55 -0.25 -18.91
CA LYS A 40 1.70 0.60 -18.06
C LYS A 40 0.56 -0.18 -17.41
N ILE A 41 -0.13 -1.04 -18.16
CA ILE A 41 -1.19 -1.91 -17.63
C ILE A 41 -0.61 -2.87 -16.60
N LEU A 42 0.54 -3.49 -16.90
CA LEU A 42 1.19 -4.42 -15.99
C LEU A 42 1.62 -3.75 -14.68
N ARG A 43 2.23 -2.56 -14.72
CA ARG A 43 2.60 -1.80 -13.52
C ARG A 43 1.38 -1.49 -12.66
N ARG A 44 0.28 -1.08 -13.30
CA ARG A 44 -1.00 -0.79 -12.64
C ARG A 44 -1.58 -2.04 -11.98
N ALA A 45 -1.65 -3.15 -12.71
CA ALA A 45 -2.14 -4.43 -12.20
C ALA A 45 -1.30 -4.93 -11.03
N LEU A 46 0.03 -4.90 -11.14
CA LEU A 46 0.95 -5.26 -10.06
C LEU A 46 0.76 -4.39 -8.83
N MET A 47 0.64 -3.08 -9.02
CA MET A 47 0.40 -2.15 -7.93
C MET A 47 -0.93 -2.44 -7.23
N ALA A 48 -2.02 -2.59 -7.99
CA ALA A 48 -3.33 -2.92 -7.43
C ALA A 48 -3.31 -4.26 -6.66
N PHE A 49 -2.61 -5.26 -7.20
CA PHE A 49 -2.44 -6.55 -6.55
C PHE A 49 -1.67 -6.43 -5.22
N VAL A 50 -0.51 -5.78 -5.22
CA VAL A 50 0.30 -5.57 -4.02
C VAL A 50 -0.47 -4.78 -2.97
N SER A 51 -1.16 -3.69 -3.36
CA SER A 51 -1.96 -2.90 -2.43
C SER A 51 -3.14 -3.70 -1.88
N ALA A 52 -3.80 -4.54 -2.69
CA ALA A 52 -4.92 -5.36 -2.25
C ALA A 52 -4.49 -6.43 -1.25
N VAL A 53 -3.42 -7.16 -1.57
CA VAL A 53 -2.83 -8.19 -0.68
C VAL A 53 -2.35 -7.56 0.62
N GLY A 54 -1.60 -6.47 0.53
CA GLY A 54 -1.11 -5.73 1.70
C GLY A 54 -2.24 -5.19 2.58
N SER A 55 -3.30 -4.64 1.98
CA SER A 55 -4.46 -4.13 2.72
C SER A 55 -5.26 -5.26 3.38
N PHE A 56 -5.42 -6.40 2.71
CA PHE A 56 -6.11 -7.56 3.26
C PHE A 56 -5.42 -8.08 4.52
N PHE A 57 -4.11 -8.32 4.46
CA PHE A 57 -3.35 -8.78 5.63
C PHE A 57 -3.25 -7.71 6.72
N SER A 58 -3.14 -6.44 6.34
CA SER A 58 -3.18 -5.34 7.31
C SER A 58 -4.50 -5.32 8.08
N PHE A 59 -5.62 -5.46 7.39
CA PHE A 59 -6.94 -5.53 8.02
C PHE A 59 -7.05 -6.73 8.96
N PHE A 60 -6.59 -7.91 8.53
CA PHE A 60 -6.55 -9.12 9.35
C PHE A 60 -5.72 -8.92 10.64
N PHE A 61 -4.59 -8.21 10.55
CA PHE A 61 -3.76 -7.92 11.71
C PHE A 61 -4.40 -6.92 12.69
N ILE A 62 -5.16 -5.94 12.20
CA ILE A 62 -5.85 -4.97 13.08
C ILE A 62 -6.86 -5.67 13.99
N ILE A 63 -7.66 -6.60 13.44
CA ILE A 63 -8.70 -7.32 14.17
C ILE A 63 -8.16 -8.46 15.05
N SER A 64 -6.97 -8.97 14.75
CA SER A 64 -6.37 -10.09 15.47
C SER A 64 -5.82 -9.69 16.86
N PRO A 65 -5.73 -10.62 17.82
CA PRO A 65 -5.16 -10.39 19.15
C PRO A 65 -3.62 -10.41 19.10
N ILE A 66 -3.02 -9.50 18.35
CA ILE A 66 -1.56 -9.31 18.23
C ILE A 66 -1.08 -8.05 18.97
N PRO A 67 0.24 -7.94 19.25
CA PRO A 67 0.83 -6.79 19.91
C PRO A 67 0.41 -5.45 19.30
N MET A 68 0.18 -4.45 20.17
CA MET A 68 -0.29 -3.11 19.79
C MET A 68 0.58 -2.46 18.70
N LEU A 69 1.91 -2.66 18.76
CA LEU A 69 2.85 -2.12 17.79
C LEU A 69 2.56 -2.61 16.36
N LEU A 70 2.30 -3.91 16.19
CA LEU A 70 1.98 -4.48 14.87
C LEU A 70 0.65 -3.96 14.35
N LYS A 71 -0.31 -3.67 15.23
CA LYS A 71 -1.58 -3.03 14.85
C LYS A 71 -1.35 -1.64 14.28
N ILE A 72 -0.54 -0.81 14.95
CA ILE A 72 -0.21 0.55 14.48
C ILE A 72 0.47 0.48 13.11
N ILE A 73 1.45 -0.41 12.94
CA ILE A 73 2.15 -0.62 11.67
C ILE A 73 1.17 -1.06 10.58
N SER A 74 0.30 -2.02 10.87
CA SER A 74 -0.69 -2.51 9.91
C SER A 74 -1.71 -1.43 9.52
N LEU A 75 -2.11 -0.57 10.45
CA LEU A 75 -3.01 0.55 10.16
C LEU A 75 -2.33 1.60 9.27
N ALA A 76 -1.06 1.92 9.55
CA ALA A 76 -0.27 2.78 8.68
C ALA A 76 -0.09 2.16 7.27
N ALA A 77 0.23 0.87 7.20
CA ALA A 77 0.38 0.15 5.93
C ALA A 77 -0.93 0.15 5.12
N LEU A 78 -2.08 -0.08 5.76
CA LEU A 78 -3.39 0.00 5.14
C LEU A 78 -3.65 1.38 4.52
N LEU A 79 -3.43 2.46 5.29
CA LEU A 79 -3.62 3.83 4.82
C LEU A 79 -2.68 4.15 3.64
N LEU A 80 -1.42 3.74 3.72
CA LEU A 80 -0.44 3.95 2.65
C LEU A 80 -0.78 3.16 1.38
N ASN A 81 -1.24 1.92 1.51
CA ASN A 81 -1.70 1.12 0.37
C ASN A 81 -2.90 1.79 -0.33
N ILE A 82 -3.90 2.23 0.44
CA ILE A 82 -5.07 2.95 -0.08
C ILE A 82 -4.65 4.27 -0.76
N TRP A 83 -3.78 5.04 -0.09
CA TRP A 83 -3.27 6.30 -0.63
C TRP A 83 -2.49 6.10 -1.92
N SER A 84 -1.67 5.04 -2.00
CA SER A 84 -0.92 4.68 -3.19
C SER A 84 -1.88 4.41 -4.36
N VAL A 85 -2.92 3.59 -4.15
CA VAL A 85 -3.95 3.31 -5.18
C VAL A 85 -4.66 4.59 -5.63
N ASP A 86 -5.08 5.45 -4.69
CA ASP A 86 -5.73 6.72 -5.06
C ASP A 86 -4.81 7.59 -5.93
N ARG A 87 -3.51 7.68 -5.59
CA ARG A 87 -2.54 8.46 -6.36
C ARG A 87 -2.41 8.00 -7.82
N GLU A 88 -2.58 6.71 -8.11
CA GLU A 88 -2.43 6.16 -9.47
C GLU A 88 -3.76 6.08 -10.25
N TYR A 89 -4.88 5.81 -9.58
CA TYR A 89 -6.18 5.52 -10.22
C TYR A 89 -7.24 6.61 -10.03
N GLY A 90 -7.22 7.33 -8.91
CA GLY A 90 -8.36 8.13 -8.46
C GLY A 90 -8.10 9.63 -8.38
N GLY A 91 -6.92 10.05 -7.92
CA GLY A 91 -6.55 11.44 -7.61
C GLY A 91 -7.52 12.17 -6.67
N ARG A 92 -8.56 11.51 -6.16
CA ARG A 92 -9.71 12.12 -5.47
C ARG A 92 -9.40 12.37 -4.00
N LEU A 93 -8.71 11.44 -3.33
CA LEU A 93 -8.23 11.71 -1.96
C LEU A 93 -7.17 12.81 -1.99
N MET A 94 -6.25 12.79 -2.96
CA MET A 94 -5.21 13.82 -3.05
C MET A 94 -5.77 15.23 -3.35
N THR A 95 -6.77 15.34 -4.22
CA THR A 95 -7.45 16.63 -4.47
C THR A 95 -8.27 17.11 -3.26
N ARG A 96 -8.93 16.22 -2.52
CA ARG A 96 -9.62 16.56 -1.27
C ARG A 96 -8.66 16.98 -0.15
N PHE A 97 -7.54 16.27 0.03
CA PHE A 97 -6.50 16.66 0.98
C PHE A 97 -5.93 18.04 0.64
N LYS A 98 -5.66 18.30 -0.64
CA LYS A 98 -5.19 19.59 -1.12
C LYS A 98 -6.24 20.69 -0.95
N SER A 99 -7.54 20.41 -1.07
CA SER A 99 -8.58 21.42 -0.81
C SER A 99 -8.79 21.71 0.67
N ILE A 100 -8.53 20.72 1.55
CA ILE A 100 -8.61 20.91 3.00
C ILE A 100 -7.44 21.76 3.49
N PHE A 101 -6.21 21.45 3.06
CA PHE A 101 -5.01 22.20 3.45
C PHE A 101 -4.78 23.49 2.65
N GLY A 102 -5.30 23.58 1.41
CA GLY A 102 -5.14 24.74 0.54
C GLY A 102 -6.13 25.88 0.81
N LYS A 103 -7.08 25.72 1.74
CA LYS A 103 -8.01 26.78 2.18
C LYS A 103 -7.48 27.61 3.36
N SER A 104 -6.26 27.36 3.82
CA SER A 104 -5.63 28.10 4.93
C SER A 104 -4.52 29.07 4.48
N ALA A 105 -4.51 29.48 3.22
CA ALA A 105 -3.65 30.56 2.71
C ALA A 105 -4.50 31.73 2.23
#